data_AF-A0A2E6HEH0-F1
#
_entry.id   AF-A0A2E6HEH0-F1
#
_cell.length_a   1.000
_cell.length_b   1.000
_cell.length_c   1.000
_cell.angle_alpha   90.00
_cell.angle_beta   90.00
_cell.angle_gamma   90.00
#
_symmetry.space_group_name_H-M   'P 1'
#
loop_
_entity.id
_entity.type
_entity.pdbx_description
1 polymer ?
#
loop_
_entity_poly.entity_id
_entity_poly.type
_entity_poly.pdbx_seq_one_letter_code
_entity_poly.pdbx_strand_id
1 'polypeptide(L)'
;MEESKIHSVDLLPSLAKVVRGSSILFWGLPTTLIVTVMSTMSNWTDAAYPMGMLLPSVAFGMLWYGLRLFVVFQPQERIWQNALFQAKLWGLTNLGLSPFLHWHHRAPDEIYFGIAVWLLAIAFVFYLMALNKVLARLSAMLPDETLRVESQLFSKMNRSLLSVIPMGVAFMLLLPLINNPPVFMLGILEFILAWRPLLFIAFVLIPLSMSMSLLWKTKESINASVFNSNR
;
A
#
# COMPACT_ATOMS: atom_id res chain seq x y z
N MET A 1 -41.23 -6.27 2.48
CA MET A 1 -40.77 -5.11 3.28
C MET A 1 -39.88 -5.52 4.47
N GLU A 2 -40.04 -6.71 5.04
CA GLU A 2 -39.16 -7.23 6.11
C GLU A 2 -37.75 -7.64 5.63
N GLU A 3 -37.60 -8.27 4.46
CA GLU A 3 -36.28 -8.66 3.92
C GLU A 3 -35.33 -7.46 3.68
N SER A 4 -35.88 -6.30 3.28
CA SER A 4 -35.11 -5.06 3.12
C SER A 4 -34.58 -4.51 4.45
N LYS A 5 -35.30 -4.73 5.54
CA LYS A 5 -34.92 -4.28 6.89
C LYS A 5 -33.88 -5.21 7.54
N ILE A 6 -33.92 -6.50 7.22
CA ILE A 6 -32.94 -7.48 7.73
C ILE A 6 -31.58 -7.24 7.07
N HIS A 7 -31.54 -6.93 5.77
CA HIS A 7 -30.30 -6.58 5.08
C HIS A 7 -29.63 -5.30 5.61
N SER A 8 -30.41 -4.27 5.98
CA SER A 8 -29.83 -3.01 6.48
C SER A 8 -29.22 -3.15 7.89
N VAL A 9 -29.76 -4.02 8.73
CA VAL A 9 -29.27 -4.27 10.09
C VAL A 9 -27.89 -4.97 10.09
N ASP A 10 -27.64 -5.88 9.15
CA ASP A 10 -26.34 -6.56 9.02
C ASP A 10 -25.26 -5.72 8.30
N LEU A 11 -25.68 -4.75 7.48
CA LEU A 11 -24.79 -3.85 6.75
C LEU A 11 -24.07 -2.85 7.67
N LEU A 12 -24.76 -2.29 8.67
CA LEU A 12 -24.19 -1.30 9.60
C LEU A 12 -22.92 -1.77 10.36
N PRO A 13 -22.90 -2.95 11.03
CA PRO A 13 -21.70 -3.41 11.72
C PRO A 13 -20.56 -3.76 10.75
N SER A 14 -20.88 -4.19 9.52
CA SER A 14 -19.87 -4.45 8.49
C SER A 14 -19.22 -3.16 7.98
N LEU A 15 -20.01 -2.11 7.73
CA LEU A 15 -19.55 -0.78 7.34
C LEU A 15 -18.72 -0.12 8.44
N ALA A 16 -19.11 -0.29 9.72
CA ALA A 16 -18.32 0.20 10.85
C ALA A 16 -16.92 -0.43 10.89
N LYS A 17 -16.79 -1.72 10.58
CA LYS A 17 -15.48 -2.39 10.46
C LYS A 17 -14.66 -1.83 9.29
N VAL A 18 -15.30 -1.54 8.16
CA VAL A 18 -14.64 -0.88 7.00
C VAL A 18 -14.15 0.51 7.38
N VAL A 19 -14.95 1.35 8.04
CA VAL A 19 -14.54 2.69 8.51
C VAL A 19 -13.32 2.61 9.44
N ARG A 20 -13.33 1.64 10.37
CA ARG A 20 -12.18 1.38 11.26
C ARG A 20 -10.95 0.93 10.47
N GLY A 21 -11.11 -0.02 9.54
CA GLY A 21 -10.02 -0.48 8.68
C GLY A 21 -9.43 0.64 7.82
N SER A 22 -10.28 1.50 7.24
CA SER A 22 -9.84 2.66 6.46
C SER A 22 -9.04 3.64 7.31
N SER A 23 -9.44 3.84 8.57
CA SER A 23 -8.72 4.72 9.51
C SER A 23 -7.36 4.14 9.91
N ILE A 24 -7.29 2.82 10.13
CA ILE A 24 -6.03 2.13 10.43
C ILE A 24 -5.10 2.19 9.21
N LEU A 25 -5.62 1.99 7.99
CA LEU A 25 -4.84 2.11 6.76
C LEU A 25 -4.37 3.53 6.50
N PHE A 26 -5.22 4.52 6.77
CA PHE A 26 -4.90 5.94 6.60
C PHE A 26 -3.68 6.34 7.42
N TRP A 27 -3.61 5.92 8.70
CA TRP A 27 -2.44 6.19 9.54
C TRP A 27 -1.29 5.20 9.32
N GLY A 28 -1.60 3.94 9.02
CA GLY A 28 -0.60 2.91 8.80
C GLY A 28 0.27 3.17 7.57
N LEU A 29 -0.27 3.75 6.49
CA LEU A 29 0.48 4.06 5.28
C LEU A 29 1.65 5.03 5.50
N PRO A 30 1.45 6.26 6.02
CA PRO A 30 2.54 7.18 6.28
C PRO A 30 3.46 6.66 7.38
N THR A 31 2.95 6.00 8.43
CA THR A 31 3.79 5.40 9.48
C THR A 31 4.72 4.35 8.90
N THR A 32 4.22 3.44 8.05
CA THR A 32 5.04 2.42 7.39
C THR A 32 6.12 3.07 6.52
N LEU A 33 5.76 4.10 5.76
CA LEU A 33 6.73 4.81 4.93
C LEU A 33 7.84 5.47 5.77
N ILE A 34 7.47 6.19 6.82
CA ILE A 34 8.44 6.87 7.69
C ILE A 34 9.34 5.84 8.37
N VAL A 35 8.76 4.79 8.97
CA VAL A 35 9.53 3.76 9.68
C VAL A 35 10.48 3.03 8.73
N THR A 36 10.04 2.69 7.52
CA THR A 36 10.90 2.00 6.53
C THR A 36 12.02 2.91 5.99
N VAL A 37 11.73 4.17 5.69
CA VAL A 37 12.75 5.15 5.26
C VAL A 37 13.75 5.41 6.40
N MET A 38 13.27 5.63 7.62
CA MET A 38 14.17 5.81 8.76
C MET A 38 15.02 4.55 9.00
N SER A 39 14.47 3.34 8.84
CA SER A 39 15.23 2.09 9.03
C SER A 39 16.31 1.89 7.98
N THR A 40 16.16 2.45 6.78
CA THR A 40 17.19 2.37 5.74
C THR A 40 18.21 3.49 5.83
N MET A 41 17.84 4.66 6.36
CA MET A 41 18.71 5.84 6.38
C MET A 41 19.39 6.12 7.73
N SER A 42 18.93 5.51 8.82
CA SER A 42 19.39 5.80 10.18
C SER A 42 19.55 4.52 11.01
N ASN A 43 20.47 4.56 11.97
CA ASN A 43 20.75 3.49 12.95
C ASN A 43 19.74 3.41 14.11
N TRP A 44 18.59 4.08 14.00
CA TRP A 44 17.61 4.15 15.09
C TRP A 44 17.05 2.78 15.49
N THR A 45 17.01 1.82 14.56
CA THR A 45 16.57 0.44 14.84
C THR A 45 17.48 -0.25 15.86
N ASP A 46 18.78 0.09 15.83
CA ASP A 46 19.78 -0.34 16.81
C ASP A 46 19.72 0.46 18.11
N ALA A 47 19.57 1.79 18.00
CA ALA A 47 19.53 2.67 19.17
C ALA A 47 18.34 2.37 20.10
N ALA A 48 17.21 1.93 19.55
CA ALA A 48 15.99 1.63 20.29
C ALA A 48 15.73 0.12 20.47
N TYR A 49 16.78 -0.71 20.46
CA TYR A 49 16.62 -2.17 20.59
C TYR A 49 15.94 -2.57 21.91
N PRO A 50 14.95 -3.50 21.92
CA PRO A 50 14.43 -4.29 20.80
C PRO A 50 13.26 -3.65 20.04
N MET A 51 12.70 -2.52 20.53
CA MET A 51 11.55 -1.86 19.90
C MET A 51 11.85 -1.42 18.46
N GLY A 52 13.07 -0.98 18.18
CA GLY A 52 13.53 -0.59 16.85
C GLY A 52 13.41 -1.71 15.80
N MET A 53 13.66 -2.96 16.20
CA MET A 53 13.49 -4.13 15.32
C MET A 53 12.02 -4.47 15.06
N LEU A 54 11.16 -4.29 16.06
CA LEU A 54 9.75 -4.68 15.98
C LEU A 54 8.89 -3.65 15.26
N LEU A 55 9.25 -2.37 15.31
CA LEU A 55 8.41 -1.29 14.83
C LEU A 55 8.11 -1.36 13.31
N PRO A 56 9.05 -1.73 12.40
CA PRO A 56 8.71 -1.98 11.00
C PRO A 56 7.61 -3.05 10.85
N SER A 57 7.74 -4.16 11.59
CA SER A 57 6.75 -5.24 11.58
C SER A 57 5.42 -4.82 12.17
N VAL A 58 5.40 -3.98 13.21
CA VAL A 58 4.16 -3.40 13.74
C VAL A 58 3.50 -2.49 12.70
N ALA A 59 4.26 -1.66 11.99
CA ALA A 59 3.73 -0.75 10.97
C ALA A 59 3.09 -1.52 9.80
N PHE A 60 3.78 -2.52 9.25
CA PHE A 60 3.19 -3.41 8.23
C PHE A 60 2.04 -4.26 8.78
N GLY A 61 2.10 -4.63 10.07
CA GLY A 61 1.03 -5.34 10.76
C GLY A 61 -0.25 -4.51 10.85
N MET A 62 -0.14 -3.20 11.09
CA MET A 62 -1.27 -2.27 11.04
C MET A 62 -1.92 -2.27 9.65
N LEU A 63 -1.13 -2.23 8.58
CA LEU A 63 -1.64 -2.28 7.21
C LEU A 63 -2.42 -3.57 6.93
N TRP A 64 -1.83 -4.71 7.28
CA TRP A 64 -2.47 -6.01 7.09
C TRP A 64 -3.75 -6.15 7.94
N TYR A 65 -3.72 -5.68 9.19
CA TYR A 65 -4.87 -5.69 10.08
C TYR A 65 -6.01 -4.79 9.57
N GLY A 66 -5.68 -3.60 9.05
CA GLY A 66 -6.65 -2.70 8.42
C GLY A 66 -7.40 -3.37 7.26
N LEU A 67 -6.69 -4.09 6.40
CA LEU A 67 -7.31 -4.89 5.33
C LEU A 67 -8.13 -6.08 5.84
N ARG A 68 -7.73 -6.70 6.95
CA ARG A 68 -8.48 -7.81 7.55
C ARG A 68 -9.90 -7.39 7.94
N LEU A 69 -10.09 -6.15 8.39
CA LEU A 69 -11.40 -5.62 8.76
C LEU A 69 -12.36 -5.49 7.57
N PHE A 70 -11.83 -5.39 6.33
CA PHE A 70 -12.65 -5.27 5.12
C PHE A 70 -13.29 -6.59 4.70
N VAL A 71 -12.77 -7.74 5.17
CA VAL A 71 -13.23 -9.09 4.74
C VAL A 71 -14.70 -9.34 5.07
N VAL A 72 -15.20 -8.75 6.16
CA VAL A 72 -16.59 -8.93 6.63
C VAL A 72 -17.59 -8.19 5.74
N PHE A 73 -17.15 -7.18 4.99
CA PHE A 73 -18.00 -6.45 4.07
C PHE A 73 -18.21 -7.29 2.79
N GLN A 74 -19.46 -7.48 2.38
CA GLN A 74 -19.84 -8.19 1.15
C GLN A 74 -19.09 -9.52 0.90
N PRO A 75 -19.22 -10.53 1.80
CA PRO A 75 -18.50 -11.81 1.67
C PRO A 75 -18.87 -12.60 0.42
N GLN A 76 -20.05 -12.35 -0.15
CA GLN A 76 -20.55 -13.05 -1.34
C GLN A 76 -19.92 -12.53 -2.64
N GLU A 77 -19.34 -11.32 -2.64
CA GLU A 77 -18.80 -10.73 -3.85
C GLU A 77 -17.39 -11.25 -4.17
N ARG A 78 -17.30 -12.15 -5.14
CA ARG A 78 -16.04 -12.81 -5.52
C ARG A 78 -14.95 -11.84 -5.95
N ILE A 79 -15.30 -10.79 -6.72
CA ILE A 79 -14.34 -9.82 -7.25
C ILE A 79 -13.71 -9.01 -6.10
N TRP A 80 -14.53 -8.63 -5.12
CA TRP A 80 -14.11 -7.98 -3.89
C TRP A 80 -13.16 -8.85 -3.06
N GLN A 81 -13.56 -10.09 -2.79
CA GLN A 81 -12.74 -11.02 -2.00
C GLN A 81 -11.40 -11.33 -2.69
N ASN A 82 -11.39 -11.45 -4.02
CA ASN A 82 -10.14 -11.62 -4.78
C ASN A 82 -9.23 -10.39 -4.69
N ALA A 83 -9.78 -9.17 -4.76
CA ALA A 83 -8.99 -7.95 -4.60
C ALA A 83 -8.40 -7.85 -3.18
N LEU A 84 -9.20 -8.15 -2.15
CA LEU A 84 -8.74 -8.21 -0.76
C LEU A 84 -7.68 -9.28 -0.54
N PHE A 85 -7.85 -10.47 -1.14
CA PHE A 85 -6.87 -11.54 -1.04
C PHE A 85 -5.51 -11.11 -1.61
N GLN A 86 -5.49 -10.52 -2.81
CA GLN A 86 -4.26 -9.99 -3.40
C GLN A 86 -3.58 -8.94 -2.52
N ALA A 87 -4.35 -7.99 -1.98
CA ALA A 87 -3.80 -6.94 -1.11
C ALA A 87 -3.26 -7.52 0.22
N LYS A 88 -3.97 -8.48 0.83
CA LYS A 88 -3.51 -9.17 2.05
C LYS A 88 -2.27 -10.01 1.82
N LEU A 89 -2.14 -10.66 0.66
CA LEU A 89 -0.97 -11.45 0.31
C LEU A 89 0.28 -10.55 0.27
N TRP A 90 0.22 -9.43 -0.48
CA TRP A 90 1.31 -8.46 -0.52
C TRP A 90 1.58 -7.82 0.85
N GLY A 91 0.53 -7.55 1.63
CA GLY A 91 0.68 -7.03 3.00
C GLY A 91 1.40 -8.02 3.91
N LEU A 92 1.10 -9.33 3.80
CA LEU A 92 1.76 -10.38 4.56
C LEU A 92 3.21 -10.59 4.12
N THR A 93 3.48 -10.53 2.81
CA THR A 93 4.84 -10.57 2.28
C THR A 93 5.68 -9.43 2.84
N ASN A 94 5.16 -8.19 2.83
CA ASN A 94 5.86 -7.05 3.41
C ASN A 94 6.08 -7.20 4.93
N LEU A 95 5.07 -7.69 5.65
CA LEU A 95 5.19 -7.98 7.08
C LEU A 95 6.26 -9.03 7.38
N GLY A 96 6.38 -10.07 6.55
CA GLY A 96 7.42 -11.09 6.70
C GLY A 96 8.82 -10.58 6.34
N LEU A 97 8.91 -9.62 5.41
CA LEU A 97 10.17 -9.03 4.98
C LEU A 97 10.64 -7.86 5.85
N SER A 98 9.75 -7.22 6.61
CA SER A 98 10.08 -6.01 7.38
C SER A 98 11.19 -6.18 8.43
N PRO A 99 11.37 -7.35 9.10
CA PRO A 99 12.50 -7.55 10.01
C PRO A 99 13.88 -7.39 9.33
N PHE A 100 13.99 -7.67 8.02
CA PHE A 100 15.25 -7.54 7.29
C PHE A 100 15.78 -6.11 7.17
N LEU A 101 14.94 -5.10 7.41
CA LEU A 101 15.40 -3.72 7.51
C LEU A 101 16.40 -3.53 8.65
N HIS A 102 16.18 -4.22 9.78
CA HIS A 102 17.10 -4.18 10.92
C HIS A 102 18.45 -4.82 10.59
N TRP A 103 18.43 -6.00 9.95
CA TRP A 103 19.67 -6.73 9.62
C TRP A 103 20.45 -6.10 8.48
N HIS A 104 19.78 -5.46 7.51
CA HIS A 104 20.46 -4.73 6.44
C HIS A 104 21.35 -3.62 6.98
N HIS A 105 20.93 -2.93 8.05
CA HIS A 105 21.75 -1.89 8.66
C HIS A 105 22.98 -2.46 9.38
N ARG A 106 22.84 -3.59 10.09
CA ARG A 106 23.95 -4.22 10.82
C ARG A 106 24.98 -4.92 9.93
N ALA A 107 24.53 -5.49 8.82
CA ALA A 107 25.35 -6.23 7.89
C ALA A 107 25.10 -5.70 6.46
N PRO A 108 25.55 -4.47 6.14
CA PRO A 108 25.31 -3.86 4.84
C PRO A 108 26.07 -4.57 3.70
N ASP A 109 27.19 -5.22 4.02
CA ASP A 109 28.02 -5.95 3.06
C ASP A 109 27.39 -7.28 2.61
N GLU A 110 26.38 -7.75 3.34
CA GLU A 110 25.66 -8.98 3.00
C GLU A 110 24.59 -8.72 1.94
N ILE A 111 24.87 -9.21 0.73
CA ILE A 111 24.02 -9.04 -0.46
C ILE A 111 22.58 -9.51 -0.20
N TYR A 112 22.41 -10.58 0.60
CA TYR A 112 21.10 -11.15 0.92
C TYR A 112 20.16 -10.14 1.60
N PHE A 113 20.66 -9.33 2.53
CA PHE A 113 19.85 -8.33 3.20
C PHE A 113 19.50 -7.16 2.27
N GLY A 114 20.43 -6.77 1.40
CA GLY A 114 20.16 -5.80 0.34
C GLY A 114 19.03 -6.25 -0.59
N ILE A 115 19.08 -7.51 -1.06
CA ILE A 115 18.02 -8.10 -1.90
C ILE A 115 16.68 -8.14 -1.16
N ALA A 116 16.67 -8.50 0.14
CA ALA A 116 15.45 -8.54 0.93
C ALA A 116 14.79 -7.16 1.05
N VAL A 117 15.58 -6.09 1.22
CA VAL A 117 15.07 -4.70 1.26
C VAL A 117 14.54 -4.26 -0.10
N TRP A 118 15.20 -4.61 -1.20
CA TRP A 118 14.67 -4.36 -2.55
C TRP A 118 13.36 -5.12 -2.80
N LEU A 119 13.29 -6.39 -2.39
CA LEU A 119 12.08 -7.19 -2.50
C LEU A 119 10.93 -6.62 -1.66
N LEU A 120 11.21 -6.12 -0.45
CA LEU A 120 10.26 -5.40 0.38
C LEU A 120 9.75 -4.15 -0.35
N ALA A 121 10.62 -3.32 -0.91
CA ALA A 121 10.21 -2.11 -1.63
C ALA A 121 9.29 -2.44 -2.82
N ILE A 122 9.65 -3.45 -3.62
CA ILE A 122 8.83 -3.92 -4.75
C ILE A 122 7.49 -4.48 -4.25
N ALA A 123 7.51 -5.31 -3.21
CA ALA A 123 6.29 -5.87 -2.61
C ALA A 123 5.39 -4.77 -2.05
N PHE A 124 5.94 -3.68 -1.52
CA PHE A 124 5.17 -2.54 -1.04
C PHE A 124 4.52 -1.76 -2.18
N VAL A 125 5.21 -1.60 -3.32
CA VAL A 125 4.61 -1.03 -4.53
C VAL A 125 3.43 -1.87 -5.02
N PHE A 126 3.58 -3.19 -5.09
CA PHE A 126 2.48 -4.09 -5.45
C PHE A 126 1.34 -4.07 -4.43
N TYR A 127 1.67 -3.94 -3.13
CA TYR A 127 0.68 -3.72 -2.08
C TYR A 127 -0.13 -2.44 -2.34
N LEU A 128 0.51 -1.31 -2.64
CA LEU A 128 -0.17 -0.06 -2.96
C LEU A 128 -1.06 -0.19 -4.20
N MET A 129 -0.60 -0.87 -5.25
CA MET A 129 -1.42 -1.14 -6.45
C MET A 129 -2.65 -2.00 -6.11
N ALA A 130 -2.47 -3.04 -5.30
CA ALA A 130 -3.55 -3.91 -4.85
C ALA A 130 -4.54 -3.17 -3.94
N LEU A 131 -4.04 -2.32 -3.03
CA LEU A 131 -4.85 -1.48 -2.16
C LEU A 131 -5.69 -0.49 -2.98
N ASN A 132 -5.12 0.18 -3.98
CA ASN A 132 -5.88 1.07 -4.87
C ASN A 132 -7.00 0.33 -5.63
N LYS A 133 -6.78 -0.93 -6.00
CA LYS A 133 -7.82 -1.76 -6.60
C LYS A 133 -8.93 -2.08 -5.60
N VAL A 134 -8.58 -2.39 -4.35
CA VAL A 134 -9.54 -2.58 -3.25
C VAL A 134 -10.37 -1.31 -3.03
N LEU A 135 -9.73 -0.14 -2.93
CA LEU A 135 -10.43 1.13 -2.72
C LEU A 135 -11.36 1.49 -3.88
N ALA A 136 -10.93 1.30 -5.13
CA ALA A 136 -11.78 1.49 -6.30
C ALA A 136 -13.02 0.60 -6.30
N ARG A 137 -12.87 -0.65 -5.85
CA ARG A 137 -14.00 -1.58 -5.71
C ARG A 137 -14.92 -1.19 -4.58
N LEU A 138 -14.37 -0.81 -3.43
CA LEU A 138 -15.15 -0.32 -2.30
C LEU A 138 -15.98 0.91 -2.69
N SER A 139 -15.37 1.90 -3.35
CA SER A 139 -16.09 3.09 -3.85
C SER A 139 -17.19 2.74 -4.86
N ALA A 140 -17.01 1.70 -5.68
CA ALA A 140 -18.03 1.27 -6.63
C ALA A 140 -19.25 0.57 -5.99
N MET A 141 -19.11 0.06 -4.76
CA MET A 141 -20.20 -0.54 -3.98
C MET A 141 -20.91 0.48 -3.08
N LEU A 142 -20.38 1.70 -2.95
CA LEU A 142 -20.98 2.78 -2.19
C LEU A 142 -21.94 3.59 -3.07
N PRO A 143 -22.97 4.23 -2.48
CA PRO A 143 -23.99 4.97 -3.23
C PRO A 143 -23.50 6.30 -3.85
N ASP A 144 -22.27 6.72 -3.58
CA ASP A 144 -21.72 8.01 -3.99
C ASP A 144 -21.09 7.96 -5.39
N GLU A 145 -21.76 8.56 -6.37
CA GLU A 145 -21.31 8.54 -7.77
C GLU A 145 -20.04 9.36 -8.01
N THR A 146 -19.85 10.48 -7.30
CA THR A 146 -18.66 11.33 -7.43
C THR A 146 -17.45 10.56 -6.92
N LEU A 147 -17.57 9.91 -5.76
CA LEU A 147 -16.52 9.06 -5.21
C LEU A 147 -16.18 7.90 -6.15
N ARG A 148 -17.18 7.30 -6.81
CA ARG A 148 -16.98 6.20 -7.76
C ARG A 148 -16.12 6.63 -8.95
N VAL A 149 -16.41 7.78 -9.57
CA VAL A 149 -15.67 8.28 -10.74
C VAL A 149 -14.25 8.69 -10.37
N GLU A 150 -14.08 9.46 -9.28
CA GLU A 150 -12.77 9.89 -8.81
C GLU A 150 -11.88 8.70 -8.44
N SER A 151 -12.44 7.70 -7.73
CA SER A 151 -11.70 6.51 -7.31
C SER A 151 -11.23 5.67 -8.48
N GLN A 152 -12.00 5.56 -9.56
CA GLN A 152 -11.55 4.88 -10.79
C GLN A 152 -10.42 5.63 -11.50
N LEU A 153 -10.51 6.95 -11.61
CA LEU A 153 -9.47 7.77 -12.24
C LEU A 153 -8.17 7.69 -11.44
N PHE A 154 -8.24 7.94 -10.13
CA PHE A 154 -7.10 7.89 -9.24
C PHE A 154 -6.49 6.50 -9.20
N SER A 155 -7.28 5.43 -9.15
CA SER A 155 -6.75 4.06 -9.16
C SER A 155 -5.99 3.74 -10.46
N LYS A 156 -6.48 4.19 -11.63
CA LYS A 156 -5.77 4.03 -12.91
C LYS A 156 -4.46 4.81 -12.95
N MET A 157 -4.50 6.10 -12.60
CA MET A 157 -3.31 6.96 -12.58
C MET A 157 -2.27 6.43 -11.60
N ASN A 158 -2.71 6.08 -10.39
CA ASN A 158 -1.85 5.60 -9.33
C ASN A 158 -1.17 4.28 -9.71
N ARG A 159 -1.92 3.35 -10.32
CA ARG A 159 -1.36 2.10 -10.82
C ARG A 159 -0.34 2.33 -11.94
N SER A 160 -0.58 3.27 -12.84
CA SER A 160 0.35 3.63 -13.90
C SER A 160 1.67 4.16 -13.31
N LEU A 161 1.59 5.14 -12.42
CA LEU A 161 2.76 5.71 -11.74
C LEU A 161 3.55 4.66 -10.97
N LEU A 162 2.87 3.85 -10.16
CA LEU A 162 3.51 2.79 -9.37
C LEU A 162 4.17 1.71 -10.24
N SER A 163 3.64 1.42 -11.43
CA SER A 163 4.21 0.42 -12.33
C SER A 163 5.57 0.79 -12.92
N VAL A 164 5.92 2.09 -12.91
CA VAL A 164 7.23 2.59 -13.36
C VAL A 164 8.35 2.12 -12.43
N ILE A 165 8.08 1.96 -11.13
CA ILE A 165 9.09 1.57 -10.14
C ILE A 165 9.64 0.15 -10.40
N PRO A 166 8.83 -0.92 -10.45
CA PRO A 166 9.35 -2.26 -10.72
C PRO A 166 9.98 -2.35 -12.12
N MET A 167 9.51 -1.57 -13.09
CA MET A 167 10.15 -1.46 -14.40
C MET A 167 11.56 -0.87 -14.29
N GLY A 168 11.73 0.21 -13.52
CA GLY A 168 13.04 0.81 -13.26
C GLY A 168 13.98 -0.11 -12.49
N VAL A 169 13.48 -0.84 -11.49
CA VAL A 169 14.28 -1.83 -10.76
C VAL A 169 14.67 -3.00 -11.67
N ALA A 170 13.75 -3.53 -12.48
CA ALA A 170 14.06 -4.56 -13.46
C ALA A 170 15.12 -4.08 -14.46
N PHE A 171 15.02 -2.84 -14.92
CA PHE A 171 16.03 -2.22 -15.78
C PHE A 171 17.41 -2.18 -15.11
N MET A 172 17.49 -1.73 -13.85
CA MET A 172 18.74 -1.72 -13.09
C MET A 172 19.35 -3.12 -12.90
N LEU A 173 18.52 -4.14 -12.68
CA LEU A 173 18.98 -5.51 -12.46
C LEU A 173 19.37 -6.22 -13.76
N LEU A 174 18.71 -5.93 -14.88
CA LEU A 174 18.96 -6.57 -16.16
C LEU A 174 20.10 -5.93 -16.95
N LEU A 175 20.34 -4.62 -16.78
CA LEU A 175 21.37 -3.91 -17.53
C LEU A 175 22.78 -4.52 -17.37
N PRO A 176 23.23 -4.93 -16.16
CA PRO A 176 24.54 -5.56 -15.98
C PRO A 176 24.68 -6.93 -16.64
N LEU A 177 23.57 -7.61 -16.99
CA LEU A 177 23.62 -8.90 -17.70
C LEU A 177 23.91 -8.72 -19.20
N ILE A 178 23.81 -7.50 -19.73
CA ILE A 178 24.05 -7.21 -21.14
C ILE A 178 25.55 -6.91 -21.32
N ASN A 179 26.22 -7.72 -22.13
CA ASN A 179 27.60 -7.43 -22.55
C ASN A 179 27.59 -6.18 -23.47
N ASN A 180 28.28 -5.11 -23.06
CA ASN A 180 28.33 -3.80 -23.74
C ASN A 180 26.96 -3.14 -23.95
N PRO A 181 26.31 -2.62 -22.88
CA PRO A 181 25.03 -1.94 -22.99
C PRO A 181 25.14 -0.69 -23.88
N PRO A 182 24.12 -0.37 -24.70
CA PRO A 182 24.08 0.84 -25.49
C PRO A 182 24.24 2.11 -24.63
N VAL A 183 24.96 3.12 -25.13
CA VAL A 183 25.25 4.38 -24.41
C VAL A 183 23.97 5.08 -23.90
N PHE A 184 22.88 5.04 -24.68
CA PHE A 184 21.60 5.60 -24.26
C PHE A 184 21.03 4.93 -23.00
N MET A 185 21.20 3.61 -22.83
CA MET A 185 20.75 2.90 -21.63
C MET A 185 21.55 3.31 -20.39
N LEU A 186 22.86 3.54 -20.56
CA LEU A 186 23.71 4.08 -19.49
C LEU A 186 23.27 5.49 -19.11
N GLY A 187 22.94 6.34 -20.09
CA GLY A 187 22.39 7.68 -19.83
C GLY A 187 21.06 7.66 -19.06
N ILE A 188 20.17 6.70 -19.36
CA ILE A 188 18.94 6.49 -18.57
C ILE A 188 19.30 6.07 -17.13
N LEU A 189 20.24 5.14 -16.95
CA LEU A 189 20.64 4.69 -15.61
C LEU A 189 21.20 5.85 -14.79
N GLU A 190 22.10 6.65 -15.37
CA GLU A 190 22.67 7.84 -14.73
C GLU A 190 21.57 8.84 -14.35
N PHE A 191 20.62 9.08 -15.25
CA PHE A 191 19.46 9.93 -14.96
C PHE A 191 18.64 9.39 -13.77
N ILE A 192 18.34 8.09 -13.75
CA ILE A 192 17.57 7.48 -12.65
C ILE A 192 18.33 7.60 -11.33
N LEU A 193 19.65 7.35 -11.33
CA LEU A 193 20.48 7.44 -10.13
C LEU A 193 20.59 8.89 -9.62
N ALA A 194 20.81 9.85 -10.53
CA ALA A 194 20.94 11.26 -10.19
C ALA A 194 19.63 11.86 -9.63
N TRP A 195 18.49 11.48 -10.20
CA TRP A 195 17.17 12.00 -9.82
C TRP A 195 16.43 11.09 -8.83
N ARG A 196 17.08 10.06 -8.29
CA ARG A 196 16.47 9.03 -7.43
C ARG A 196 15.60 9.59 -6.29
N PRO A 197 16.00 10.63 -5.52
CA PRO A 197 15.15 11.19 -4.46
C PRO A 197 13.86 11.81 -5.01
N LEU A 198 13.95 12.52 -6.13
CA LEU A 198 12.79 13.16 -6.77
C LEU A 198 11.87 12.14 -7.43
N LEU A 199 12.44 11.08 -8.02
CA LEU A 199 11.67 9.95 -8.53
C LEU A 199 10.94 9.22 -7.40
N PHE A 200 11.56 9.05 -6.24
CA PHE A 200 10.88 8.49 -5.06
C PHE A 200 9.69 9.35 -4.63
N ILE A 201 9.86 10.68 -4.55
CA ILE A 201 8.76 11.60 -4.24
C ILE A 201 7.64 11.46 -5.29
N ALA A 202 7.98 11.55 -6.57
CA ALA A 202 6.99 11.52 -7.66
C ALA A 202 6.23 10.19 -7.74
N PHE A 203 6.94 9.07 -7.61
CA PHE A 203 6.38 7.74 -7.86
C PHE A 203 5.97 6.97 -6.60
N VAL A 204 6.26 7.46 -5.39
CA VAL A 204 5.81 6.83 -4.14
C VAL A 204 4.95 7.80 -3.32
N LEU A 205 5.40 9.03 -3.08
CA LEU A 205 4.64 9.96 -2.22
C LEU A 205 3.34 10.43 -2.87
N ILE A 206 3.35 10.74 -4.17
CA ILE A 206 2.12 11.16 -4.88
C ILE A 206 1.09 10.00 -4.87
N PRO A 207 1.44 8.77 -5.32
CA PRO A 207 0.63 7.57 -5.12
C PRO A 207 0.08 7.33 -3.71
N LEU A 208 0.92 7.51 -2.70
CA LEU A 208 0.54 7.30 -1.31
C LEU A 208 -0.48 8.36 -0.87
N SER A 209 -0.24 9.63 -1.20
CA SER A 209 -1.15 10.74 -0.93
C SER A 209 -2.52 10.54 -1.59
N MET A 210 -2.55 10.12 -2.86
CA MET A 210 -3.82 9.77 -3.53
C MET A 210 -4.56 8.63 -2.82
N SER A 211 -3.83 7.60 -2.39
CA SER A 211 -4.42 6.46 -1.65
C SER A 211 -5.00 6.90 -0.31
N MET A 212 -4.30 7.79 0.40
CA MET A 212 -4.78 8.39 1.65
C MET A 212 -6.03 9.25 1.45
N SER A 213 -6.05 10.06 0.39
CA SER A 213 -7.22 10.87 0.03
C SER A 213 -8.45 9.99 -0.24
N LEU A 214 -8.29 8.89 -0.98
CA LEU A 214 -9.37 7.93 -1.22
C LEU A 214 -9.84 7.24 0.06
N LEU A 215 -8.92 6.83 0.94
CA LEU A 215 -9.27 6.25 2.24
C LEU A 215 -10.09 7.22 3.08
N TRP A 216 -9.68 8.49 3.11
CA TRP A 216 -10.39 9.55 3.82
C TRP A 216 -11.79 9.78 3.26
N LYS A 217 -11.92 10.03 1.95
CA LYS A 217 -13.22 10.26 1.29
C LYS A 217 -14.15 9.06 1.43
N THR A 218 -13.62 7.84 1.30
CA THR A 218 -14.41 6.61 1.49
C THR A 218 -14.96 6.51 2.91
N LYS A 219 -14.15 6.85 3.92
CA LYS A 219 -14.58 6.90 5.32
C LYS A 219 -15.72 7.91 5.53
N GLU A 220 -15.60 9.11 4.95
CA GLU A 220 -16.63 10.15 5.04
C GLU A 220 -17.93 9.75 4.34
N SER A 221 -17.84 9.18 3.13
CA SER A 221 -19.01 8.73 2.37
C SER A 221 -19.77 7.63 3.11
N ILE A 222 -19.07 6.66 3.73
CA ILE A 222 -19.70 5.63 4.56
C ILE A 222 -20.40 6.29 5.77
N ASN A 223 -19.73 7.18 6.50
CA ASN A 223 -20.35 7.88 7.62
C ASN A 223 -21.61 8.64 7.18
N ALA A 224 -21.54 9.39 6.08
CA ALA A 224 -22.69 10.11 5.53
C ALA A 224 -23.85 9.17 5.19
N SER A 225 -23.57 8.01 4.57
CA SER A 225 -24.59 7.00 4.25
C SER A 225 -25.27 6.43 5.51
N VAL A 226 -24.52 6.19 6.58
CA VAL A 226 -25.04 5.66 7.85
C VAL A 226 -25.88 6.69 8.60
N PHE A 227 -25.42 7.95 8.67
CA PHE A 227 -26.12 9.00 9.42
C PHE A 227 -27.33 9.57 8.66
N ASN A 228 -27.29 9.64 7.32
CA ASN A 228 -28.43 10.06 6.51
C ASN A 228 -29.50 8.96 6.34
N SER A 229 -29.15 7.68 6.52
CA SER A 229 -30.14 6.57 6.52
C SER A 229 -31.04 6.56 7.75
N ASN A 230 -30.69 7.30 8.82
CA ASN A 230 -31.44 7.37 10.07
C ASN A 230 -32.34 8.63 10.17
N ARG A 231 -32.48 9.41 9.09
CA ARG A 231 -33.45 10.50 8.94
C ARG A 231 -34.45 10.16 7.86
#